data_AF-A0A5A7RQT4-F1
#
_entry.id   AF-A0A5A7RQT4-F1
#
_cell.length_a   1.000
_cell.length_b   1.000
_cell.length_c   1.000
_cell.angle_alpha   90.00
_cell.angle_beta   90.00
_cell.angle_gamma   90.00
#
_symmetry.space_group_name_H-M   'P 1'
#
loop_
_entity.id
_entity.type
_entity.pdbx_description
1 polymer ?
#
loop_
_entity_poly.entity_id
_entity_poly.type
_entity_poly.pdbx_seq_one_letter_code
_entity_poly.pdbx_strand_id
1 'polypeptide(L)'
;MKKVGIVAIAGIFLLLGCVENNTAKTFTMSMDEVLQDMKYSVNGSDVYMNFKTLDPGDVLIIKDKIYNMSYNPERNATVIVFESNETSGYLFFSGDLTSELHNGEKVKVKLHIIGNVEFTQNYYGYVYNYHMEYYKESWDAKNHTLKYLPSDTITAY
;
A
#
# COMPACT_ATOMS: atom_id res chain seq x y z
N MET A 1 -3.48 -48.79 -58.30
CA MET A 1 -2.44 -47.75 -58.13
C MET A 1 -3.15 -46.46 -57.76
N LYS A 2 -3.21 -46.07 -56.47
CA LYS A 2 -2.48 -44.92 -55.86
C LYS A 2 -2.53 -43.67 -56.78
N LYS A 3 -3.10 -42.53 -56.38
CA LYS A 3 -2.75 -41.73 -55.19
C LYS A 3 -3.96 -40.93 -54.65
N VAL A 4 -4.19 -41.02 -53.34
CA VAL A 4 -5.06 -40.14 -52.54
C VAL A 4 -4.21 -38.95 -52.10
N GLY A 5 -4.64 -37.74 -52.43
CA GLY A 5 -3.99 -36.51 -51.96
C GLY A 5 -4.55 -36.12 -50.59
N ILE A 6 -3.77 -36.37 -49.54
CA ILE A 6 -4.05 -35.90 -48.17
C ILE A 6 -3.52 -34.46 -48.08
N VAL A 7 -4.41 -33.49 -47.89
CA VAL A 7 -4.02 -32.13 -47.50
C VAL A 7 -3.98 -32.09 -45.98
N ALA A 8 -2.77 -32.04 -45.43
CA ALA A 8 -2.54 -31.80 -44.01
C ALA A 8 -2.73 -30.30 -43.73
N ILE A 9 -3.80 -29.94 -43.03
CA ILE A 9 -3.95 -28.60 -42.44
C ILE A 9 -3.25 -28.65 -41.09
N ALA A 10 -2.00 -28.20 -41.07
CA ALA A 10 -1.20 -28.03 -39.87
C ALA A 10 -1.29 -26.57 -39.40
N GLY A 11 -1.63 -26.40 -38.12
CA GLY A 11 -1.21 -25.26 -37.31
C GLY A 11 -2.09 -24.02 -37.38
N ILE A 12 -2.83 -23.77 -36.30
CA ILE A 12 -2.78 -22.54 -35.50
C ILE A 12 -3.37 -22.93 -34.13
N PHE A 13 -2.51 -23.34 -33.19
CA PHE A 13 -2.84 -23.29 -31.77
C PHE A 13 -2.58 -21.84 -31.34
N LEU A 14 -3.61 -21.00 -31.39
CA LEU A 14 -3.62 -19.76 -30.64
C LEU A 14 -3.70 -20.12 -29.17
N LEU A 15 -2.55 -20.34 -28.53
CA LEU A 15 -2.40 -20.08 -27.12
C LEU A 15 -2.54 -18.56 -26.96
N LEU A 16 -3.79 -18.09 -26.99
CA LEU A 16 -4.16 -16.88 -26.28
C LEU A 16 -3.93 -17.20 -24.82
N GLY A 17 -2.68 -17.05 -24.37
CA GLY A 17 -2.43 -16.79 -22.97
C GLY A 17 -3.26 -15.57 -22.65
N CYS A 18 -4.36 -15.78 -21.94
CA CYS A 18 -5.05 -14.71 -21.26
C CYS A 18 -3.98 -14.03 -20.40
N VAL A 19 -3.49 -12.88 -20.87
CA VAL A 19 -2.94 -11.89 -19.95
C VAL A 19 -4.12 -11.58 -19.05
N GLU A 20 -4.09 -12.10 -17.82
CA GLU A 20 -4.93 -11.57 -16.76
C GLU A 20 -4.59 -10.09 -16.69
N ASN A 21 -5.43 -9.27 -17.34
CA ASN A 21 -5.51 -7.87 -17.01
C ASN A 21 -5.91 -7.86 -15.54
N ASN A 22 -4.93 -7.83 -14.65
CA ASN A 22 -5.12 -7.54 -13.24
C ASN A 22 -5.69 -6.13 -13.16
N THR A 23 -6.99 -6.02 -13.35
CA THR A 23 -7.74 -4.80 -13.11
C THR A 23 -7.56 -4.48 -11.64
N ALA A 24 -6.95 -3.33 -11.35
CA ALA A 24 -6.80 -2.79 -10.01
C ALA A 24 -8.11 -2.97 -9.24
N LYS A 25 -8.06 -3.72 -8.13
CA LYS A 25 -9.20 -3.90 -7.25
C LYS A 25 -9.25 -2.74 -6.26
N THR A 26 -10.43 -2.46 -5.73
CA THR A 26 -10.58 -1.51 -4.63
C THR A 26 -11.03 -2.25 -3.39
N PHE A 27 -10.26 -2.09 -2.31
CA PHE A 27 -10.56 -2.64 -1.01
C PHE A 27 -10.96 -1.51 -0.07
N THR A 28 -11.88 -1.79 0.86
CA THR A 28 -12.22 -0.89 1.95
C THR A 28 -11.97 -1.59 3.26
N MET A 29 -11.18 -0.99 4.13
CA MET A 29 -10.75 -1.53 5.41
C MET A 29 -10.77 -0.43 6.47
N SER A 30 -10.93 -0.78 7.74
CA SER A 30 -10.54 0.04 8.89
C SER A 30 -9.02 0.02 9.06
N MET A 31 -8.46 0.90 9.91
CA MET A 31 -7.03 0.88 10.19
C MET A 31 -6.60 -0.44 10.84
N ASP A 32 -7.41 -0.98 11.76
CA ASP A 32 -7.15 -2.26 12.40
C ASP A 32 -7.09 -3.41 11.39
N GLU A 33 -8.03 -3.47 10.44
CA GLU A 33 -8.01 -4.46 9.37
C GLU A 33 -6.76 -4.36 8.51
N VAL A 34 -6.28 -3.14 8.20
CA VAL A 34 -5.01 -2.95 7.48
C VAL A 34 -3.84 -3.52 8.26
N LEU A 35 -3.75 -3.24 9.57
CA LEU A 35 -2.68 -3.77 10.43
C LEU A 35 -2.75 -5.31 10.54
N GLN A 36 -3.95 -5.87 10.62
CA GLN A 36 -4.16 -7.32 10.62
C GLN A 36 -3.83 -7.95 9.27
N ASP A 37 -3.98 -7.22 8.17
CA ASP A 37 -3.63 -7.69 6.83
C ASP A 37 -2.12 -7.73 6.61
N MET A 38 -1.34 -6.93 7.35
CA MET A 38 0.12 -6.95 7.23
C MET A 38 0.72 -8.31 7.62
N LYS A 39 1.70 -8.74 6.83
CA LYS A 39 2.56 -9.89 7.06
C LYS A 39 3.99 -9.41 7.23
N TYR A 40 4.60 -9.83 8.34
CA TYR A 40 5.97 -9.49 8.70
C TYR A 40 6.83 -10.75 8.80
N SER A 41 8.03 -10.73 8.23
CA SER A 41 9.03 -11.78 8.44
C SER A 41 10.45 -11.23 8.35
N VAL A 42 11.38 -11.86 9.07
CA VAL A 42 12.80 -11.48 9.10
C VAL A 42 13.65 -12.68 8.72
N ASN A 43 14.63 -12.46 7.85
CA ASN A 43 15.65 -13.44 7.49
C ASN A 43 17.04 -12.78 7.55
N GLY A 44 17.78 -13.02 8.63
CA GLY A 44 19.06 -12.34 8.85
C GLY A 44 18.88 -10.83 8.98
N SER A 45 19.44 -10.06 8.04
CA SER A 45 19.32 -8.59 7.97
C SER A 45 18.17 -8.13 7.08
N ASP A 46 17.48 -9.04 6.40
CA ASP A 46 16.39 -8.72 5.49
C ASP A 46 15.04 -8.77 6.21
N VAL A 47 14.26 -7.71 6.05
CA VAL A 47 12.94 -7.51 6.65
C VAL A 47 11.91 -7.45 5.53
N TYR A 48 10.91 -8.31 5.58
CA TYR A 48 9.85 -8.38 4.58
C TYR A 48 8.52 -7.93 5.19
N MET A 49 7.87 -6.97 4.54
CA MET A 49 6.58 -6.41 4.96
C MET A 49 5.61 -6.36 3.77
N ASN A 50 4.64 -7.27 3.74
CA ASN A 50 3.69 -7.37 2.63
C ASN A 50 2.25 -7.39 3.15
N PHE A 51 1.29 -7.22 2.26
CA PHE A 51 -0.13 -7.40 2.56
C PHE A 51 -0.53 -8.86 2.31
N LYS A 52 -1.56 -9.35 3.02
CA LYS A 52 -2.09 -10.71 2.82
C LYS A 52 -3.13 -10.72 1.70
N THR A 53 -3.88 -9.64 1.55
CA THR A 53 -5.02 -9.57 0.62
C THR A 53 -4.87 -8.55 -0.51
N LEU A 54 -3.98 -7.57 -0.35
CA LEU A 54 -3.73 -6.53 -1.35
C LEU A 54 -2.59 -6.93 -2.27
N ASP A 55 -2.72 -6.65 -3.56
CA ASP A 55 -1.67 -6.82 -4.56
C ASP A 55 -1.17 -5.45 -5.08
N PRO A 56 0.07 -5.36 -5.61
CA PRO A 56 0.55 -4.15 -6.28
C PRO A 56 -0.39 -3.73 -7.42
N GLY A 57 -0.79 -2.45 -7.39
CA GLY A 57 -1.76 -1.86 -8.32
C GLY A 57 -3.16 -1.68 -7.72
N ASP A 58 -3.47 -2.32 -6.59
CA ASP A 58 -4.76 -2.15 -5.92
C ASP A 58 -4.91 -0.76 -5.29
N VAL A 59 -6.17 -0.39 -5.04
CA VAL A 59 -6.56 0.81 -4.31
C VAL A 59 -7.08 0.40 -2.94
N LEU A 60 -6.46 0.93 -1.88
CA LEU A 60 -6.92 0.77 -0.51
C LEU A 60 -7.67 2.05 -0.09
N ILE A 61 -8.90 1.87 0.39
CA ILE A 61 -9.67 2.93 1.05
C ILE A 61 -9.76 2.59 2.54
N ILE A 62 -9.04 3.32 3.37
CA ILE A 62 -9.14 3.19 4.82
C ILE A 62 -10.33 4.02 5.29
N LYS A 63 -11.38 3.41 5.83
CA LYS A 63 -12.51 4.11 6.45
C LYS A 63 -12.49 3.89 7.95
N ASP A 64 -12.35 4.97 8.69
CA ASP A 64 -12.22 4.89 10.14
C ASP A 64 -12.65 6.21 10.79
N LYS A 65 -12.64 6.22 12.12
CA LYS A 65 -12.89 7.41 12.92
C LYS A 65 -11.59 7.89 13.56
N ILE A 66 -11.39 9.20 13.56
CA ILE A 66 -10.24 9.80 14.25
C ILE A 66 -10.45 9.63 15.75
N TYR A 67 -9.51 8.95 16.41
CA TYR A 67 -9.43 8.93 17.86
C TYR A 67 -8.77 10.20 18.39
N ASN A 68 -7.58 10.50 17.88
CA ASN A 68 -6.81 11.68 18.25
C ASN A 68 -5.93 12.16 17.09
N MET A 69 -5.57 13.45 17.09
CA MET A 69 -4.59 14.00 16.16
C MET A 69 -3.68 15.01 16.84
N SER A 70 -2.48 15.18 16.31
CA SER A 70 -1.60 16.27 16.73
C SER A 70 -0.71 16.75 15.58
N TYR A 71 -0.56 18.07 15.47
CA TYR A 71 0.36 18.69 14.52
C TYR A 71 1.72 18.90 15.19
N ASN A 72 2.79 18.52 14.48
CA ASN A 72 4.16 18.80 14.83
C ASN A 72 4.74 19.84 13.86
N PRO A 73 4.99 21.09 14.31
CA PRO A 73 5.51 22.16 13.44
C PRO A 73 6.96 21.92 13.00
N GLU A 74 7.78 21.24 13.79
CA GLU A 74 9.19 20.95 13.43
C GLU A 74 9.28 19.99 12.24
N ARG A 75 8.34 19.06 12.16
CA ARG A 75 8.24 18.07 11.06
C ARG A 75 7.29 18.52 9.96
N ASN A 76 6.57 19.62 10.18
CA ASN A 76 5.45 20.08 9.37
C ASN A 76 4.51 18.93 8.98
N ALA A 77 4.04 18.19 10.00
CA ALA A 77 3.24 16.99 9.79
C ALA A 77 2.20 16.79 10.90
N THR A 78 1.05 16.25 10.52
CA THR A 78 -0.02 15.85 11.44
C THR A 78 0.01 14.34 11.60
N VAL A 79 0.07 13.85 12.83
CA VAL A 79 -0.20 12.43 13.14
C VAL A 79 -1.69 12.27 13.46
N ILE A 80 -2.32 11.28 12.84
CA ILE A 80 -3.71 10.90 13.10
C ILE A 80 -3.73 9.47 13.61
N VAL A 81 -4.34 9.27 14.77
CA VAL A 81 -4.59 7.98 15.41
C VAL A 81 -6.06 7.60 15.18
N PHE A 82 -6.30 6.35 14.78
CA PHE A 82 -7.61 5.86 14.41
C PHE A 82 -8.27 5.04 15.52
N GLU A 83 -9.59 5.15 15.66
CA GLU A 83 -10.39 4.55 16.74
C GLU A 83 -10.41 3.02 16.67
N SER A 84 -10.32 2.42 15.48
CA SER A 84 -10.25 0.96 15.37
C SER A 84 -8.99 0.35 16.01
N ASN A 85 -7.88 1.11 16.12
CA ASN A 85 -6.67 0.68 16.79
C ASN A 85 -5.86 1.86 17.35
N GLU A 86 -6.17 2.26 18.58
CA GLU A 86 -5.59 3.45 19.22
C GLU A 86 -4.10 3.31 19.57
N THR A 87 -3.56 2.08 19.58
CA THR A 87 -2.17 1.82 20.01
C THR A 87 -1.18 1.87 18.85
N SER A 88 -1.54 1.29 17.70
CA SER A 88 -0.65 1.15 16.53
C SER A 88 -1.27 1.68 15.24
N GLY A 89 -2.56 1.97 15.22
CA GLY A 89 -3.28 2.47 14.05
C GLY A 89 -3.13 3.97 13.90
N TYR A 90 -2.00 4.41 13.34
CA TYR A 90 -1.78 5.82 13.04
C TYR A 90 -1.12 6.02 11.68
N LEU A 91 -1.35 7.20 11.09
CA LEU A 91 -0.71 7.67 9.87
C LEU A 91 -0.19 9.09 10.05
N PHE A 92 0.88 9.41 9.31
CA PHE A 92 1.45 10.76 9.25
C PHE A 92 1.09 11.42 7.93
N PHE A 93 0.51 12.61 8.02
CA PHE A 93 0.15 13.45 6.89
C PHE A 93 1.01 14.71 6.87
N SER A 94 1.37 15.17 5.68
CA SER A 94 2.09 16.43 5.49
C SER A 94 1.20 17.63 5.80
N GLY A 95 1.74 18.62 6.50
CA GLY A 95 1.04 19.85 6.86
C GLY A 95 0.22 19.74 8.14
N ASP A 96 -0.44 20.84 8.47
CA ASP A 96 -1.38 20.95 9.61
C ASP A 96 -2.80 20.67 9.14
N LEU A 97 -3.40 19.58 9.63
CA LEU A 97 -4.79 19.22 9.34
C LEU A 97 -5.76 19.58 10.47
N THR A 98 -5.27 20.16 11.57
CA THR A 98 -6.05 20.35 12.80
C THR A 98 -7.16 21.41 12.66
N SER A 99 -7.08 22.27 11.64
CA SER A 99 -8.15 23.21 11.28
C SER A 99 -9.22 22.62 10.36
N GLU A 100 -8.92 21.51 9.68
CA GLU A 100 -9.77 20.90 8.65
C GLU A 100 -10.47 19.64 9.15
N LEU A 101 -9.84 18.91 10.07
CA LEU A 101 -10.33 17.66 10.63
C LEU A 101 -10.43 17.76 12.15
N HIS A 102 -11.34 16.97 12.75
CA HIS A 102 -11.54 16.97 14.19
C HIS A 102 -11.56 15.56 14.80
N ASN A 103 -11.19 15.47 16.09
CA ASN A 103 -11.30 14.22 16.83
C ASN A 103 -12.77 13.75 16.83
N GLY A 104 -12.97 12.45 16.61
CA GLY A 104 -14.27 11.83 16.50
C GLY A 104 -14.90 11.85 15.11
N GLU A 105 -14.27 12.53 14.14
CA GLU A 105 -14.74 12.60 12.76
C GLU A 105 -14.49 11.29 12.00
N LYS A 106 -15.43 10.91 11.12
CA LYS A 106 -15.25 9.79 10.21
C LYS A 106 -14.51 10.25 8.97
N VAL A 107 -13.46 9.54 8.62
CA VAL A 107 -12.57 9.89 7.52
C VAL A 107 -12.32 8.70 6.62
N LYS A 108 -12.09 8.99 5.34
CA LYS A 108 -11.58 8.05 4.35
C LYS A 108 -10.18 8.47 3.93
N VAL A 109 -9.25 7.52 3.89
CA VAL A 109 -7.90 7.69 3.34
C VAL A 109 -7.80 6.84 2.07
N LYS A 110 -7.42 7.44 0.94
CA LYS A 110 -7.27 6.72 -0.34
C LYS A 110 -5.79 6.54 -0.67
N LEU A 111 -5.36 5.30 -0.83
CA LEU A 111 -3.98 4.91 -1.08
C LEU A 111 -3.89 3.94 -2.27
N HIS A 112 -2.79 3.98 -3.00
CA HIS A 112 -2.48 2.98 -4.03
C HIS A 112 -1.35 2.06 -3.55
N ILE A 113 -1.54 0.76 -3.71
CA ILE A 113 -0.54 -0.24 -3.32
C ILE A 113 0.51 -0.35 -4.40
N ILE A 114 1.78 -0.26 -4.01
CA ILE A 114 2.94 -0.53 -4.85
C ILE A 114 3.75 -1.67 -4.22
N GLY A 115 4.37 -2.48 -5.08
CA GLY A 115 5.31 -3.52 -4.65
C GLY A 115 6.77 -3.09 -4.85
N ASN A 116 7.68 -3.94 -4.42
CA ASN A 116 9.13 -3.80 -4.60
C ASN A 116 9.69 -2.47 -4.06
N VAL A 117 9.15 -1.99 -2.93
CA VAL A 117 9.76 -0.89 -2.19
C VAL A 117 10.93 -1.44 -1.40
N GLU A 118 12.12 -0.93 -1.69
CA GLU A 118 13.36 -1.36 -1.04
C GLU A 118 14.12 -0.15 -0.48
N PHE A 119 14.54 -0.26 0.78
CA PHE A 119 15.42 0.73 1.42
C PHE A 119 16.20 0.09 2.56
N THR A 120 17.28 0.75 2.96
CA THR A 120 18.12 0.31 4.07
C THR A 120 17.97 1.24 5.26
N GLN A 121 17.85 0.69 6.47
CA GLN A 121 17.82 1.47 7.69
C GLN A 121 18.91 1.00 8.67
N ASN A 122 19.61 1.97 9.27
CA ASN A 122 20.50 1.68 10.39
C ASN A 122 19.71 1.81 11.69
N TYR A 123 19.68 0.74 12.48
CA TYR A 123 19.06 0.70 13.79
C TYR A 123 20.06 0.17 14.82
N TYR A 124 20.45 1.03 15.77
CA TYR A 124 21.47 0.73 16.80
C TYR A 124 22.77 0.11 16.25
N GLY A 125 23.23 0.55 15.09
CA GLY A 125 24.47 0.05 14.46
C GLY A 125 24.29 -1.19 13.60
N TYR A 126 23.09 -1.80 13.59
CA TYR A 126 22.74 -2.86 12.65
C TYR A 126 22.09 -2.27 11.41
N VAL A 127 22.43 -2.83 10.25
CA VAL A 127 21.89 -2.40 8.96
C VAL A 127 20.86 -3.43 8.53
N TYR A 128 19.61 -2.99 8.35
CA TYR A 128 18.50 -3.83 7.88
C TYR A 128 18.10 -3.42 6.46
N ASN A 129 17.85 -4.40 5.61
CA ASN A 129 17.30 -4.20 4.27
C ASN A 129 15.81 -4.48 4.31
N TYR A 130 14.99 -3.51 3.93
CA TYR A 130 13.55 -3.66 3.89
C TYR A 130 13.12 -3.99 2.46
N HIS A 131 12.23 -4.97 2.33
CA HIS A 131 11.55 -5.34 1.09
C HIS A 131 10.04 -5.35 1.37
N MET A 132 9.30 -4.45 0.73
CA MET A 132 7.90 -4.27 1.10
C MET A 132 6.95 -3.93 -0.03
N GLU A 133 5.70 -4.27 0.19
CA GLU A 133 4.56 -3.59 -0.40
C GLU A 133 4.20 -2.37 0.46
N TYR A 134 3.84 -1.27 -0.18
CA TYR A 134 3.62 -0.01 0.52
C TYR A 134 2.65 0.92 -0.19
N TYR A 135 2.43 2.09 0.41
CA TYR A 135 1.57 3.13 -0.13
C TYR A 135 2.37 4.02 -1.09
N LYS A 136 1.91 4.12 -2.34
CA LYS A 136 2.52 4.95 -3.38
C LYS A 136 2.68 6.40 -2.92
N GLU A 137 1.68 6.92 -2.23
CA GLU A 137 1.61 8.29 -1.73
C GLU A 137 2.68 8.59 -0.67
N SER A 138 3.12 7.57 0.06
CA SER A 138 4.12 7.64 1.14
C SER A 138 5.55 7.30 0.66
N TRP A 139 5.74 7.06 -0.65
CA TRP A 139 7.01 6.68 -1.24
C TRP A 139 7.59 7.78 -2.15
N ASP A 140 8.85 8.12 -1.94
CA ASP A 140 9.64 8.92 -2.88
C ASP A 140 10.47 7.99 -3.77
N ALA A 141 9.93 7.67 -4.94
CA ALA A 141 10.59 6.79 -5.91
C ALA A 141 11.88 7.38 -6.50
N LYS A 142 12.12 8.69 -6.40
CA LYS A 142 13.35 9.31 -6.90
C LYS A 142 14.49 9.15 -5.90
N ASN A 143 14.19 9.38 -4.62
CA ASN A 143 15.19 9.36 -3.56
C ASN A 143 15.26 8.01 -2.83
N HIS A 144 14.34 7.09 -3.12
CA HIS A 144 14.19 5.80 -2.45
C HIS A 144 14.01 5.95 -0.92
N THR A 145 13.14 6.88 -0.51
CA THR A 145 12.86 7.19 0.89
C THR A 145 11.37 7.28 1.18
N LEU A 146 10.98 7.01 2.43
CA LEU A 146 9.62 7.25 2.92
C LEU A 146 9.37 8.76 3.08
N LYS A 147 8.11 9.18 2.88
CA LYS A 147 7.64 10.56 3.10
C LYS A 147 6.25 10.55 3.74
N TYR A 148 5.82 11.66 4.31
CA TYR A 148 4.46 11.78 4.85
C TYR A 148 3.40 11.73 3.74
N LEU A 149 2.21 11.23 4.08
CA LEU A 149 1.08 11.19 3.16
C LEU A 149 0.64 12.61 2.80
N PRO A 150 0.33 12.90 1.52
CA PRO A 150 -0.26 14.18 1.14
C PRO A 150 -1.62 14.40 1.84
N SER A 151 -1.92 15.66 2.19
CA SER A 151 -3.17 16.02 2.88
C SER A 151 -4.43 15.69 2.07
N ASP A 152 -4.34 15.73 0.74
CA ASP A 152 -5.47 15.45 -0.17
C ASP A 152 -5.84 13.96 -0.25
N THR A 153 -5.07 13.08 0.41
CA THR A 153 -5.39 11.64 0.49
C THR A 153 -6.44 11.33 1.55
N ILE A 154 -6.69 12.24 2.51
CA ILE A 154 -7.66 12.08 3.59
C ILE A 154 -8.82 13.07 3.44
N THR A 155 -10.05 12.59 3.66
CA THR A 155 -11.26 13.42 3.60
C THR A 155 -12.30 12.94 4.61
N ALA A 156 -13.04 13.87 5.21
CA ALA A 156 -14.18 13.56 6.07
C ALA A 156 -15.43 13.12 5.28
N TYR A 157 -16.34 12.37 5.92
CA TYR A 157 -17.63 11.96 5.33
C TYR A 157 -18.75 11.72 6.36
#